data_AF-A0A915KYC1-F1
#
_entry.id   AF-A0A915KYC1-F1
#
_cell.length_a   1.000
_cell.length_b   1.000
_cell.length_c   1.000
_cell.angle_alpha   90.00
_cell.angle_beta   90.00
_cell.angle_gamma   90.00
#
_symmetry.space_group_name_H-M   'P 1'
#
loop_
_entity.id
_entity.type
_entity.pdbx_description
1 polymer ?
#
loop_
_entity_poly.entity_id
_entity_poly.type
_entity_poly.pdbx_seq_one_letter_code
_entity_poly.pdbx_strand_id
1 'polypeptide(L)'
;MASVWSIALVLLINGPICYLSKNITVLTRKGPIEGYIYDGAAVFEGIPYAKAPINDLRFKIWATKEMFMQIKKPMDHFFRVDCSEKELILETLLIGLPLHLQAKPREMDNWHPKILETKRFRPFCPQSPSIFSRAMNIVGNMSEDCLFMNIYAPLNVVGNNLAKLPVMVWFHGGSFSHGSASQVTAKEIVANLVSRGVLVASFNYRLDILGFFTLQDSIVVDRKVNVTPAFTENLALFDQKMALKWLMKEVGKFGGSPKRITVFGHNTGAVSISVHLYNEGNSWLFAQAILHSGSSFSPYALTDPDNDTNSKLCKLVVERLGCNLDRQWERGDGDSILKCLRSFPISILLETSTKLALKHGISWKISTTSCTRAGIQVEQDSLSLCANRKFFERSRFNIPVLIGTVKDEMLLNVPQDSVIVLSNVKIK
;
A
#
# COMPACT_ATOMS: atom_id res chain seq x y z
N MET A 1 35.27 -71.93 11.65
CA MET A 1 35.13 -70.95 10.55
C MET A 1 33.79 -71.26 9.89
N ALA A 2 32.76 -70.43 9.81
CA ALA A 2 32.58 -68.99 9.99
C ALA A 2 31.14 -68.72 10.50
N SER A 3 30.95 -67.63 11.24
CA SER A 3 29.63 -67.14 11.68
C SER A 3 29.08 -66.13 10.68
N VAL A 4 27.85 -66.34 10.22
CA VAL A 4 27.12 -65.43 9.31
C VAL A 4 26.49 -64.31 10.15
N TRP A 5 26.90 -63.07 9.92
CA TRP A 5 26.24 -61.88 10.46
C TRP A 5 25.32 -61.29 9.40
N SER A 6 24.01 -61.30 9.66
CA SER A 6 23.02 -60.58 8.85
C SER A 6 23.05 -59.09 9.22
N ILE A 7 23.53 -58.25 8.31
CA ILE A 7 23.45 -56.79 8.42
C ILE A 7 22.08 -56.35 7.89
N ALA A 8 21.19 -55.88 8.78
CA ALA A 8 19.96 -55.22 8.38
C ALA A 8 20.29 -53.78 7.94
N LEU A 9 20.14 -53.51 6.64
CA LEU A 9 20.29 -52.19 6.05
C LEU A 9 19.05 -51.34 6.38
N VAL A 10 19.14 -50.47 7.39
CA VAL A 10 18.10 -49.45 7.65
C VAL A 10 18.27 -48.34 6.62
N LEU A 11 17.48 -48.39 5.55
CA LEU A 11 17.33 -47.30 4.60
C LEU A 11 16.58 -46.15 5.30
N LEU A 12 17.31 -45.15 5.78
CA LEU A 12 16.76 -43.85 6.15
C LEU A 12 16.29 -43.15 4.86
N ILE A 13 15.00 -43.25 4.57
CA ILE A 13 14.36 -42.50 3.49
C ILE A 13 14.26 -41.04 3.96
N ASN A 14 15.31 -40.25 3.72
CA ASN A 14 15.26 -38.79 3.77
C ASN A 14 14.55 -38.26 2.52
N GLY A 15 13.26 -38.58 2.39
CA GLY A 15 12.36 -37.90 1.47
C GLY A 15 11.81 -36.62 2.13
N PRO A 16 11.52 -35.56 1.38
CA PRO A 16 10.80 -34.41 1.93
C PRO A 16 9.45 -34.91 2.46
N ILE A 17 9.22 -34.75 3.77
CA ILE A 17 7.92 -35.00 4.39
C ILE A 17 6.94 -34.01 3.76
N CYS A 18 6.19 -34.49 2.76
CA CYS A 18 5.12 -33.74 2.15
C CYS A 18 3.97 -33.74 3.17
N TYR A 19 3.94 -32.73 4.04
CA TYR A 19 2.78 -32.49 4.90
C TYR A 19 1.58 -32.25 3.99
N LEU A 20 0.64 -33.19 3.99
CA LEU A 20 -0.64 -33.01 3.31
C LEU A 20 -1.40 -31.91 4.07
N SER A 21 -1.22 -30.65 3.66
CA SER A 21 -1.93 -29.53 4.29
C SER A 21 -3.41 -29.69 4.02
N LYS A 22 -4.21 -29.89 5.07
CA LYS A 22 -5.67 -29.95 4.94
C LYS A 22 -6.19 -28.60 4.44
N ASN A 23 -7.16 -28.63 3.53
CA ASN A 23 -7.83 -27.42 3.05
C ASN A 23 -8.80 -26.88 4.12
N ILE A 24 -9.04 -25.58 4.09
CA ILE A 24 -10.08 -24.92 4.89
C ILE A 24 -10.79 -23.86 4.05
N THR A 25 -12.12 -23.78 4.16
CA THR A 25 -12.95 -22.89 3.35
C THR A 25 -13.66 -21.85 4.21
N VAL A 26 -13.70 -20.61 3.73
CA VAL A 26 -14.42 -19.49 4.36
C VAL A 26 -15.31 -18.82 3.34
N LEU A 27 -16.55 -18.50 3.71
CA LEU A 27 -17.50 -17.81 2.84
C LEU A 27 -17.39 -16.28 2.94
N THR A 28 -16.72 -15.65 1.97
CA THR A 28 -16.65 -14.18 1.86
C THR A 28 -17.89 -13.60 1.17
N ARG A 29 -18.04 -12.26 1.13
CA ARG A 29 -19.18 -11.63 0.42
C ARG A 29 -19.14 -11.86 -1.09
N LYS A 30 -17.95 -12.12 -1.63
CA LYS A 30 -17.70 -12.30 -3.07
C LYS A 30 -17.72 -13.78 -3.51
N GLY A 31 -17.76 -14.68 -2.54
CA GLY A 31 -17.83 -16.12 -2.73
C GLY A 31 -16.95 -16.90 -1.74
N PRO A 32 -16.99 -18.23 -1.78
CA PRO A 32 -16.13 -19.08 -0.97
C PRO A 32 -14.65 -18.94 -1.40
N ILE A 33 -13.76 -18.91 -0.42
CA ILE A 33 -12.30 -18.99 -0.61
C ILE A 33 -11.77 -20.22 0.10
N GLU A 34 -10.77 -20.89 -0.48
CA GLU A 34 -10.13 -22.08 0.08
C GLU A 34 -8.65 -21.80 0.39
N GLY A 35 -8.31 -21.84 1.68
CA GLY A 35 -6.95 -21.79 2.19
C GLY A 35 -6.44 -23.17 2.58
N TYR A 36 -5.40 -23.17 3.41
CA TYR A 36 -4.77 -24.37 3.92
C TYR A 36 -4.50 -24.25 5.42
N ILE A 37 -4.31 -25.39 6.08
CA ILE A 37 -3.97 -25.46 7.50
C ILE A 37 -2.46 -25.60 7.65
N TYR A 38 -1.86 -24.76 8.48
CA TYR A 38 -0.43 -24.77 8.81
C TYR A 38 -0.25 -24.52 10.30
N ASP A 39 0.37 -25.46 11.01
CA ASP A 39 0.77 -25.34 12.43
C ASP A 39 -0.32 -24.76 13.36
N GLY A 40 -1.53 -25.34 13.32
CA GLY A 40 -2.66 -24.89 14.14
C GLY A 40 -3.31 -23.58 13.69
N ALA A 41 -2.89 -23.02 12.56
CA ALA A 41 -3.48 -21.84 11.94
C ALA A 41 -4.18 -22.19 10.61
N ALA A 42 -5.19 -21.40 10.27
CA ALA A 42 -5.75 -21.32 8.94
C ALA A 42 -5.06 -20.19 8.17
N VAL A 43 -4.59 -20.50 6.98
CA VAL A 43 -3.81 -19.61 6.12
C VAL A 43 -4.52 -19.42 4.79
N PHE A 44 -4.73 -18.16 4.43
CA PHE A 44 -5.32 -17.74 3.16
C PHE A 44 -4.37 -16.75 2.51
N GLU A 45 -3.73 -17.13 1.42
CA GLU A 45 -2.79 -16.28 0.69
C GLU A 45 -3.36 -15.92 -0.68
N GLY A 46 -3.29 -14.65 -1.06
CA GLY A 46 -3.71 -14.22 -2.39
C GLY A 46 -5.19 -13.89 -2.54
N ILE A 47 -5.83 -13.36 -1.49
CA ILE A 47 -7.22 -12.89 -1.56
C ILE A 47 -7.26 -11.53 -2.26
N PRO A 48 -7.95 -11.36 -3.40
CA PRO A 48 -8.05 -10.08 -4.07
C PRO A 48 -8.94 -9.13 -3.25
N TYR A 49 -8.45 -7.92 -3.00
CA TYR A 49 -9.21 -6.89 -2.29
C TYR A 49 -9.63 -5.72 -3.19
N ALA A 50 -9.04 -5.65 -4.39
CA ALA A 50 -9.34 -4.66 -5.42
C ALA A 50 -9.27 -5.29 -6.82
N LYS A 51 -9.82 -4.60 -7.83
CA LYS A 51 -9.66 -5.00 -9.23
C LYS A 51 -8.21 -4.75 -9.68
N ALA A 52 -7.68 -5.66 -10.49
CA ALA A 52 -6.33 -5.56 -11.05
C ALA A 52 -6.13 -4.18 -11.74
N PRO A 53 -5.11 -3.39 -11.37
CA PRO A 53 -4.82 -2.08 -11.95
C PRO A 53 -4.11 -2.19 -13.32
N ILE A 54 -4.65 -3.02 -14.21
CA ILE A 54 -4.11 -3.29 -15.55
C ILE A 54 -4.80 -2.44 -16.61
N ASN A 55 -4.16 -2.28 -17.77
CA ASN A 55 -4.70 -1.57 -18.93
C ASN A 55 -5.18 -0.15 -18.54
N ASP A 56 -6.45 0.17 -18.80
CA ASP A 56 -7.06 1.46 -18.46
C ASP A 56 -7.11 1.76 -16.95
N LEU A 57 -6.98 0.75 -16.10
CA LEU A 57 -6.92 0.91 -14.64
C LEU A 57 -5.50 1.21 -14.13
N ARG A 58 -4.48 1.05 -14.97
CA ARG A 58 -3.13 1.52 -14.64
C ARG A 58 -3.17 3.03 -14.40
N PHE A 59 -2.55 3.49 -13.31
CA PHE A 59 -2.60 4.88 -12.84
C PHE A 59 -4.01 5.41 -12.49
N LYS A 60 -4.97 4.55 -12.16
CA LYS A 60 -6.29 4.98 -11.66
C LYS A 60 -6.60 4.39 -10.28
N ILE A 61 -7.44 5.08 -9.52
CA ILE A 61 -8.08 4.47 -8.34
C ILE A 61 -9.08 3.43 -8.84
N TRP A 62 -9.12 2.28 -8.16
CA TRP A 62 -10.32 1.44 -8.19
C TRP A 62 -11.37 2.12 -7.28
N ALA A 63 -12.60 2.38 -7.74
CA ALA A 63 -13.61 3.03 -6.90
C ALA A 63 -14.85 2.15 -6.77
N THR A 64 -15.21 1.79 -5.54
CA THR A 64 -16.50 1.16 -5.24
C THR A 64 -17.64 2.18 -5.31
N LYS A 65 -18.89 1.70 -5.42
CA LYS A 65 -20.08 2.56 -5.41
C LYS A 65 -20.20 3.40 -4.15
N GLU A 66 -19.77 2.88 -3.01
CA GLU A 66 -19.74 3.58 -1.72
C GLU A 66 -18.71 4.71 -1.72
N MET A 67 -17.51 4.46 -2.23
CA MET A 67 -16.48 5.51 -2.41
C MET A 67 -16.97 6.58 -3.38
N PHE A 68 -17.67 6.18 -4.44
CA PHE A 68 -18.23 7.12 -5.41
C PHE A 68 -19.39 7.96 -4.87
N MET A 69 -20.19 7.43 -3.94
CA MET A 69 -21.23 8.20 -3.23
C MET A 69 -20.63 9.12 -2.17
N GLN A 70 -19.51 8.74 -1.57
CA GLN A 70 -18.74 9.63 -0.70
C GLN A 70 -18.22 10.82 -1.51
N ILE A 71 -17.58 10.59 -2.68
CA ILE A 71 -17.09 11.58 -3.70
C ILE A 71 -18.13 12.64 -4.13
N LYS A 72 -19.41 12.45 -3.82
CA LYS A 72 -20.52 13.30 -4.27
C LYS A 72 -21.12 14.17 -3.17
N LYS A 73 -20.67 14.11 -1.92
CA LYS A 73 -21.27 14.90 -0.84
C LYS A 73 -20.54 16.24 -0.67
N PRO A 74 -21.14 17.38 -1.05
CA PRO A 74 -20.59 18.68 -0.65
C PRO A 74 -20.55 18.76 0.89
N MET A 75 -19.42 19.24 1.43
CA MET A 75 -19.23 19.36 2.88
C MET A 75 -19.95 20.61 3.42
N ASP A 76 -20.95 20.42 4.28
CA ASP A 76 -21.66 21.50 5.01
C ASP A 76 -20.94 21.96 6.31
N HIS A 77 -19.68 21.58 6.53
CA HIS A 77 -18.93 21.95 7.74
C HIS A 77 -17.61 22.64 7.43
N PHE A 78 -17.70 23.97 7.39
CA PHE A 78 -16.59 24.91 7.37
C PHE A 78 -15.77 24.82 8.66
N PHE A 79 -14.52 24.34 8.58
CA PHE A 79 -13.47 24.77 9.49
C PHE A 79 -12.65 25.87 8.82
N ARG A 80 -12.85 27.10 9.32
CA ARG A 80 -12.02 28.27 8.97
C ARG A 80 -10.56 27.96 9.33
N VAL A 81 -9.73 27.72 8.32
CA VAL A 81 -8.29 27.93 8.46
C VAL A 81 -8.06 29.40 8.16
N ASP A 82 -7.74 30.16 9.21
CA ASP A 82 -7.43 31.59 9.11
C ASP A 82 -6.12 31.77 8.33
N CYS A 83 -6.26 32.02 7.03
CA CYS A 83 -5.22 32.59 6.19
C CYS A 83 -5.63 34.06 6.00
N SER A 84 -4.94 34.93 6.73
CA SER A 84 -5.19 36.37 6.78
C SER A 84 -5.29 37.03 5.40
N GLU A 85 -6.41 37.76 5.22
CA GLU A 85 -6.66 38.90 4.31
C GLU A 85 -6.82 38.65 2.79
N LYS A 86 -8.05 38.34 2.37
CA LYS A 86 -9.00 39.31 1.75
C LYS A 86 -10.21 38.55 1.20
N GLU A 87 -11.38 38.89 1.72
CA GLU A 87 -12.68 38.36 1.32
C GLU A 87 -12.98 38.65 -0.16
N LEU A 88 -13.44 37.63 -0.89
CA LEU A 88 -14.39 37.82 -1.97
C LEU A 88 -15.41 36.69 -1.89
N ILE A 89 -16.62 37.05 -1.47
CA ILE A 89 -17.79 36.17 -1.43
C ILE A 89 -18.12 35.77 -2.88
N LEU A 90 -18.04 34.48 -3.18
CA LEU A 90 -18.48 33.88 -4.44
C LEU A 90 -19.43 32.72 -4.13
N GLU A 91 -20.56 33.06 -3.52
CA GLU A 91 -21.75 32.22 -3.61
C GLU A 91 -22.22 32.25 -5.07
N THR A 92 -22.61 31.10 -5.62
CA THR A 92 -23.19 30.91 -6.97
C THR A 92 -22.23 30.55 -8.11
N LEU A 93 -21.55 29.38 -8.08
CA LEU A 93 -21.03 28.73 -9.30
C LEU A 93 -20.66 27.23 -9.16
N LEU A 94 -21.29 26.47 -8.26
CA LEU A 94 -21.05 25.03 -8.08
C LEU A 94 -22.12 24.11 -8.71
N ILE A 95 -22.90 24.62 -9.66
CA ILE A 95 -23.84 23.81 -10.46
C ILE A 95 -23.29 23.76 -11.89
N GLY A 96 -22.48 22.75 -12.24
CA GLY A 96 -22.07 22.63 -13.65
C GLY A 96 -20.87 21.80 -14.04
N LEU A 97 -20.41 20.81 -13.27
CA LEU A 97 -19.53 19.78 -13.86
C LEU A 97 -20.40 18.77 -14.62
N PRO A 98 -20.20 18.56 -15.94
CA PRO A 98 -21.00 17.60 -16.71
C PRO A 98 -20.91 16.20 -16.10
N LEU A 99 -22.09 15.58 -15.91
CA LEU A 99 -22.28 14.24 -15.33
C LEU A 99 -21.50 13.11 -16.07
N HIS A 100 -20.90 13.39 -17.23
CA HIS A 100 -20.21 12.43 -18.10
C HIS A 100 -18.70 12.29 -17.82
N LEU A 101 -18.08 13.17 -17.03
CA LEU A 101 -16.63 13.13 -16.74
C LEU A 101 -16.26 12.38 -15.44
N GLN A 102 -17.24 11.81 -14.72
CA GLN A 102 -17.01 11.11 -13.45
C GLN A 102 -16.90 9.60 -13.68
N ALA A 103 -15.76 9.00 -13.31
CA ALA A 103 -15.52 7.56 -13.45
C ALA A 103 -16.58 6.74 -12.70
N LYS A 104 -17.46 6.02 -13.43
CA LYS A 104 -18.48 5.16 -12.81
C LYS A 104 -17.83 4.15 -11.85
N PRO A 105 -18.42 3.91 -10.65
CA PRO A 105 -17.91 2.93 -9.72
C PRO A 105 -17.87 1.55 -10.38
N ARG A 106 -16.74 0.85 -10.21
CA ARG A 106 -16.50 -0.47 -10.80
C ARG A 106 -16.40 -1.47 -9.66
N GLU A 107 -17.39 -2.34 -9.49
CA GLU A 107 -17.28 -3.41 -8.49
C GLU A 107 -16.28 -4.48 -8.93
N MET A 108 -15.64 -5.15 -7.96
CA MET A 108 -14.92 -6.39 -8.25
C MET A 108 -15.90 -7.48 -8.67
N ASP A 109 -15.49 -8.27 -9.65
CA ASP A 109 -16.25 -9.41 -10.13
C ASP A 109 -16.41 -10.44 -8.98
N ASN A 110 -17.62 -10.98 -8.83
CA ASN A 110 -17.86 -12.06 -7.88
C ASN A 110 -17.26 -13.35 -8.46
N TRP A 111 -16.55 -14.14 -7.65
CA TRP A 111 -16.03 -15.43 -8.10
C TRP A 111 -17.04 -16.57 -7.90
N HIS A 112 -18.11 -16.35 -7.14
CA HIS A 112 -19.23 -17.29 -7.03
C HIS A 112 -19.82 -17.65 -8.41
N PRO A 113 -20.11 -18.94 -8.70
CA PRO A 113 -20.13 -20.09 -7.79
C PRO A 113 -18.78 -20.82 -7.60
N LYS A 114 -17.70 -20.37 -8.24
CA LYS A 114 -16.38 -21.02 -8.12
C LYS A 114 -15.79 -20.77 -6.73
N ILE A 115 -15.09 -21.76 -6.18
CA ILE A 115 -14.25 -21.58 -5.00
C ILE A 115 -12.94 -20.96 -5.45
N LEU A 116 -12.56 -19.84 -4.84
CA LEU A 116 -11.28 -19.20 -5.13
C LEU A 116 -10.18 -19.84 -4.30
N GLU A 117 -9.18 -20.42 -4.95
CA GLU A 117 -7.99 -20.98 -4.28
C GLU A 117 -7.07 -19.86 -3.78
N THR A 118 -6.80 -19.87 -2.47
CA THR A 118 -5.96 -18.90 -1.75
C THR A 118 -4.87 -19.62 -0.94
N LYS A 119 -4.08 -20.46 -1.60
CA LYS A 119 -3.09 -21.35 -0.96
C LYS A 119 -1.63 -20.99 -1.20
N ARG A 120 -1.40 -19.88 -1.89
CA ARG A 120 -0.06 -19.40 -2.25
C ARG A 120 -0.10 -17.91 -2.43
N PHE A 121 1.03 -17.26 -2.16
CA PHE A 121 1.22 -15.86 -2.53
C PHE A 121 0.90 -15.64 -4.01
N ARG A 122 0.10 -14.62 -4.26
CA ARG A 122 -0.13 -14.07 -5.61
C ARG A 122 1.02 -13.11 -5.96
N PRO A 123 1.17 -12.74 -7.24
CA PRO A 123 2.26 -11.88 -7.65
C PRO A 123 2.36 -10.60 -6.83
N PHE A 124 3.59 -10.18 -6.52
CA PHE A 124 3.83 -8.89 -5.89
C PHE A 124 3.82 -7.75 -6.93
N CYS A 125 3.62 -6.52 -6.46
CA CYS A 125 3.47 -5.38 -7.35
C CYS A 125 4.77 -5.05 -8.11
N PRO A 126 4.66 -4.52 -9.33
CA PRO A 126 5.82 -4.32 -10.18
C PRO A 126 6.84 -3.38 -9.54
N GLN A 127 8.09 -3.82 -9.50
CA GLN A 127 9.23 -3.15 -8.88
C GLN A 127 10.52 -3.59 -9.60
N SER A 128 11.54 -2.73 -9.63
CA SER A 128 12.81 -3.12 -10.26
C SER A 128 13.51 -4.20 -9.42
N PRO A 129 14.02 -5.28 -10.04
CA PRO A 129 14.86 -6.24 -9.34
C PRO A 129 16.09 -5.53 -8.76
N SER A 130 16.19 -5.49 -7.44
CA SER A 130 17.31 -4.86 -6.75
C SER A 130 18.00 -5.85 -5.82
N ILE A 131 19.27 -5.59 -5.50
CA ILE A 131 20.00 -6.36 -4.48
C ILE A 131 19.25 -6.32 -3.14
N PHE A 132 18.59 -5.20 -2.87
CA PHE A 132 17.76 -5.00 -1.70
C PHE A 132 16.50 -5.88 -1.71
N SER A 133 15.83 -6.01 -2.86
CA SER A 133 14.67 -6.92 -3.00
C SER A 133 15.06 -8.37 -2.69
N ARG A 134 16.26 -8.79 -3.11
CA ARG A 134 16.81 -10.12 -2.78
C ARG A 134 17.15 -10.26 -1.29
N ALA A 135 17.78 -9.24 -0.70
CA ALA A 135 18.12 -9.21 0.72
C ALA A 135 16.88 -9.23 1.63
N MET A 136 15.76 -8.67 1.15
CA MET A 136 14.50 -8.58 1.88
C MET A 136 13.57 -9.79 1.65
N ASN A 137 14.07 -10.90 1.11
CA ASN A 137 13.31 -12.12 0.80
C ASN A 137 12.05 -11.86 -0.03
N ILE A 138 12.08 -10.88 -0.94
CA ILE A 138 10.99 -10.67 -1.90
C ILE A 138 11.11 -11.74 -2.97
N VAL A 139 10.40 -12.85 -2.77
CA VAL A 139 10.40 -14.03 -3.64
C VAL A 139 9.01 -14.20 -4.23
N GLY A 140 8.94 -14.50 -5.53
CA GLY A 140 7.70 -14.75 -6.24
C GLY A 140 7.66 -14.13 -7.64
N ASN A 141 6.52 -14.27 -8.29
CA ASN A 141 6.28 -13.62 -9.58
C ASN A 141 5.86 -12.16 -9.38
N MET A 142 6.12 -11.35 -10.39
CA MET A 142 5.76 -9.94 -10.43
C MET A 142 4.66 -9.71 -11.47
N SER A 143 3.63 -8.96 -11.13
CA SER A 143 2.52 -8.63 -12.05
C SER A 143 1.85 -7.32 -11.63
N GLU A 144 1.23 -6.62 -12.57
CA GLU A 144 0.32 -5.50 -12.25
C GLU A 144 -0.97 -5.97 -11.57
N ASP A 145 -1.42 -7.19 -11.85
CA ASP A 145 -2.41 -7.87 -11.01
C ASP A 145 -1.72 -8.29 -9.71
N CYS A 146 -1.68 -7.38 -8.74
CA CYS A 146 -0.96 -7.56 -7.48
C CYS A 146 -1.72 -7.14 -6.22
N LEU A 147 -2.93 -6.58 -6.33
CA LEU A 147 -3.72 -6.06 -5.20
C LEU A 147 -4.40 -7.19 -4.41
N PHE A 148 -3.56 -7.97 -3.74
CA PHE A 148 -3.91 -9.13 -2.94
C PHE A 148 -3.52 -8.96 -1.48
N MET A 149 -4.24 -9.66 -0.62
CA MET A 149 -3.93 -9.78 0.79
C MET A 149 -3.85 -11.24 1.23
N ASN A 150 -3.19 -11.44 2.36
CA ASN A 150 -3.06 -12.73 3.04
C ASN A 150 -3.61 -12.60 4.45
N ILE A 151 -4.29 -13.65 4.94
CA ILE A 151 -4.86 -13.73 6.28
C ILE A 151 -4.37 -15.01 6.97
N TYR A 152 -3.94 -14.86 8.21
CA TYR A 152 -3.47 -15.93 9.09
C TYR A 152 -4.26 -15.86 10.39
N ALA A 153 -5.01 -16.91 10.72
CA ALA A 153 -5.90 -16.94 11.88
C ALA A 153 -5.75 -18.24 12.67
N PRO A 154 -5.96 -18.25 14.01
CA PRO A 154 -6.01 -19.49 14.77
C PRO A 154 -7.11 -20.41 14.22
N LEU A 155 -6.80 -21.69 14.01
CA LEU A 155 -7.72 -22.60 13.32
C LEU A 155 -9.07 -22.73 14.03
N ASN A 156 -9.08 -22.71 15.35
CA ASN A 156 -10.25 -22.91 16.19
C ASN A 156 -11.27 -21.75 16.18
N VAL A 157 -10.94 -20.61 15.55
CA VAL A 157 -11.85 -19.45 15.48
C VAL A 157 -12.43 -19.18 14.10
N VAL A 158 -11.94 -19.86 13.06
CA VAL A 158 -12.41 -19.64 11.69
C VAL A 158 -13.87 -20.07 11.56
N GLY A 159 -14.70 -19.21 10.96
CA GLY A 159 -16.16 -19.40 10.91
C GLY A 159 -16.90 -19.05 12.21
N ASN A 160 -16.19 -18.87 13.33
CA ASN A 160 -16.77 -18.45 14.59
C ASN A 160 -16.72 -16.91 14.75
N ASN A 161 -17.78 -16.25 14.28
CA ASN A 161 -17.91 -14.79 14.36
C ASN A 161 -17.96 -14.23 15.80
N LEU A 162 -18.12 -15.08 16.83
CA LEU A 162 -18.16 -14.70 18.24
C LEU A 162 -16.77 -14.60 18.88
N ALA A 163 -15.72 -15.15 18.25
CA ALA A 163 -14.37 -15.15 18.81
C ALA A 163 -13.78 -13.74 18.99
N LYS A 164 -14.06 -12.82 18.05
CA LYS A 164 -13.71 -11.39 18.10
C LYS A 164 -12.24 -11.12 18.47
N LEU A 165 -11.32 -11.89 17.91
CA LEU A 165 -9.88 -11.75 18.15
C LEU A 165 -9.35 -10.38 17.72
N PRO A 166 -8.29 -9.86 18.37
CA PRO A 166 -7.55 -8.72 17.85
C PRO A 166 -6.94 -9.06 16.49
N VAL A 167 -6.86 -8.04 15.62
CA VAL A 167 -6.39 -8.17 14.24
C VAL A 167 -5.19 -7.26 14.06
N MET A 168 -4.05 -7.78 13.62
CA MET A 168 -2.87 -7.00 13.26
C MET A 168 -2.70 -6.96 11.75
N VAL A 169 -2.49 -5.77 11.19
CA VAL A 169 -2.39 -5.56 9.72
C VAL A 169 -1.02 -5.00 9.37
N TRP A 170 -0.24 -5.80 8.65
CA TRP A 170 1.13 -5.49 8.26
C TRP A 170 1.18 -4.62 7.00
N PHE A 171 1.82 -3.46 7.13
CA PHE A 171 2.20 -2.56 6.04
C PHE A 171 3.69 -2.76 5.76
N HIS A 172 4.02 -3.39 4.64
CA HIS A 172 5.42 -3.58 4.27
C HIS A 172 6.10 -2.24 3.96
N GLY A 173 7.41 -2.15 4.23
CA GLY A 173 8.25 -1.03 3.81
C GLY A 173 8.88 -1.28 2.44
N GLY A 174 9.88 -0.46 2.10
CA GLY A 174 10.72 -0.62 0.91
C GLY A 174 10.82 0.66 0.05
N SER A 175 11.01 1.80 0.71
CA SER A 175 11.20 3.11 0.07
C SER A 175 10.16 3.48 -1.00
N PHE A 176 8.95 2.93 -0.86
CA PHE A 176 7.86 3.01 -1.84
C PHE A 176 8.20 2.50 -3.25
N SER A 177 9.38 1.92 -3.49
CA SER A 177 9.82 1.40 -4.79
C SER A 177 9.87 -0.12 -4.87
N HIS A 178 9.93 -0.79 -3.71
CA HIS A 178 9.98 -2.24 -3.59
C HIS A 178 9.25 -2.68 -2.31
N GLY A 179 9.07 -4.00 -2.15
CA GLY A 179 8.38 -4.60 -1.01
C GLY A 179 7.28 -5.58 -1.43
N SER A 180 6.83 -6.41 -0.50
CA SER A 180 5.73 -7.34 -0.73
C SER A 180 5.10 -7.84 0.58
N ALA A 181 3.83 -8.22 0.51
CA ALA A 181 3.17 -9.02 1.53
C ALA A 181 3.82 -10.40 1.76
N SER A 182 4.60 -10.92 0.81
CA SER A 182 5.30 -12.21 0.95
C SER A 182 6.59 -12.12 1.77
N GLN A 183 7.01 -10.93 2.20
CA GLN A 183 8.18 -10.74 3.08
C GLN A 183 7.98 -11.35 4.47
N VAL A 184 6.73 -11.62 4.85
CA VAL A 184 6.33 -12.28 6.09
C VAL A 184 5.58 -13.55 5.73
N THR A 185 6.15 -14.72 6.04
CA THR A 185 5.55 -16.00 5.65
C THR A 185 4.66 -16.55 6.76
N ALA A 186 3.85 -17.56 6.42
CA ALA A 186 3.08 -18.32 7.39
C ALA A 186 3.95 -18.82 8.56
N LYS A 187 5.20 -19.23 8.29
CA LYS A 187 6.11 -19.73 9.32
C LYS A 187 6.41 -18.68 10.39
N GLU A 188 6.86 -17.48 10.01
CA GLU A 188 7.20 -16.44 10.99
C GLU A 188 5.94 -15.89 11.66
N ILE A 189 4.86 -15.66 10.90
CA ILE A 189 3.62 -15.08 11.44
C ILE A 189 2.94 -16.04 12.42
N VAL A 190 2.85 -17.33 12.09
CA VAL A 190 2.15 -18.29 12.93
C VAL A 190 2.90 -18.51 14.24
N ALA A 191 4.21 -18.73 14.16
CA ALA A 191 5.05 -18.96 15.33
C ALA A 191 5.05 -17.77 16.30
N ASN A 192 5.10 -16.52 15.79
CA ASN A 192 5.29 -15.34 16.62
C ASN A 192 4.00 -14.63 17.05
N LEU A 193 2.95 -14.65 16.22
CA LEU A 193 1.74 -13.85 16.44
C LEU A 193 0.46 -14.69 16.54
N VAL A 194 0.20 -15.57 15.57
CA VAL A 194 -1.08 -16.33 15.55
C VAL A 194 -1.18 -17.30 16.72
N SER A 195 -0.06 -17.93 17.10
CA SER A 195 0.06 -18.77 18.30
C SER A 195 -0.34 -18.06 19.60
N ARG A 196 -0.34 -16.71 19.62
CA ARG A 196 -0.72 -15.87 20.76
C ARG A 196 -2.17 -15.38 20.71
N GLY A 197 -2.99 -15.94 19.81
CA GLY A 197 -4.42 -15.60 19.72
C GLY A 197 -4.70 -14.29 18.97
N VAL A 198 -3.87 -13.95 17.98
CA VAL A 198 -4.02 -12.76 17.14
C VAL A 198 -4.23 -13.18 15.69
N LEU A 199 -5.16 -12.52 14.98
CA LEU A 199 -5.27 -12.67 13.53
C LEU A 199 -4.31 -11.69 12.86
N VAL A 200 -3.58 -12.15 11.85
CA VAL A 200 -2.65 -11.29 11.10
C VAL A 200 -3.11 -11.18 9.66
N ALA A 201 -3.09 -9.97 9.12
CA ALA A 201 -3.27 -9.70 7.70
C ALA A 201 -2.04 -8.99 7.13
N SER A 202 -1.69 -9.28 5.88
CA SER A 202 -0.66 -8.58 5.11
C SER A 202 -1.17 -8.34 3.70
N PHE A 203 -0.73 -7.30 3.01
CA PHE A 203 -1.24 -7.00 1.67
C PHE A 203 -0.20 -6.23 0.84
N ASN A 204 -0.28 -6.39 -0.48
CA ASN A 204 0.51 -5.62 -1.42
C ASN A 204 -0.21 -4.31 -1.73
N TYR A 205 0.51 -3.26 -2.09
CA TYR A 205 -0.04 -2.02 -2.65
C TYR A 205 0.87 -1.55 -3.80
N ARG A 206 0.37 -0.71 -4.72
CA ARG A 206 1.20 -0.24 -5.84
C ARG A 206 2.45 0.50 -5.36
N LEU A 207 3.53 0.30 -6.09
CA LEU A 207 4.86 0.86 -5.79
C LEU A 207 5.35 1.69 -6.98
N ASP A 208 6.46 2.39 -6.75
CA ASP A 208 7.19 3.14 -7.75
C ASP A 208 6.25 4.11 -8.52
N ILE A 209 6.52 4.35 -9.79
CA ILE A 209 5.70 5.18 -10.65
C ILE A 209 4.24 4.74 -10.69
N LEU A 210 3.92 3.45 -10.50
CA LEU A 210 2.54 2.95 -10.56
C LEU A 210 1.70 3.39 -9.37
N GLY A 211 2.32 3.57 -8.21
CA GLY A 211 1.67 3.98 -6.97
C GLY A 211 1.76 5.49 -6.69
N PHE A 212 2.78 6.15 -7.22
CA PHE A 212 3.17 7.50 -6.81
C PHE A 212 3.36 8.49 -7.97
N PHE A 213 2.89 8.15 -9.18
CA PHE A 213 2.92 9.08 -10.32
C PHE A 213 2.24 10.41 -9.99
N THR A 214 2.93 11.50 -10.31
CA THR A 214 2.40 12.87 -10.28
C THR A 214 3.12 13.71 -11.33
N LEU A 215 2.45 14.70 -11.92
CA LEU A 215 3.08 15.69 -12.82
C LEU A 215 3.00 17.10 -12.25
N GLN A 216 2.72 17.22 -10.95
CA GLN A 216 2.26 18.46 -10.35
C GLN A 216 3.42 19.41 -10.03
N ASP A 217 3.88 20.09 -11.08
CA ASP A 217 4.72 21.31 -11.07
C ASP A 217 4.16 22.32 -12.12
N SER A 218 2.91 22.12 -12.58
CA SER A 218 2.63 22.20 -14.02
C SER A 218 1.29 22.74 -14.47
N ILE A 219 0.24 22.65 -13.65
CA ILE A 219 -1.03 23.28 -14.02
C ILE A 219 -0.91 24.73 -13.54
N VAL A 220 -0.52 25.56 -14.50
CA VAL A 220 -0.52 27.01 -14.46
C VAL A 220 -1.81 27.48 -13.81
N VAL A 221 -1.66 28.48 -12.94
CA VAL A 221 -2.73 29.33 -12.42
C VAL A 221 -3.36 30.03 -13.61
N ASP A 222 -4.22 29.33 -14.32
CA ASP A 222 -5.29 29.98 -15.03
C ASP A 222 -6.57 29.35 -14.53
N ARG A 223 -7.40 30.16 -13.87
CA ARG A 223 -8.66 29.78 -13.19
C ARG A 223 -9.72 29.23 -14.16
N LYS A 224 -9.31 28.79 -15.35
CA LYS A 224 -10.10 28.30 -16.48
C LYS A 224 -9.69 26.92 -16.99
N VAL A 225 -8.60 26.32 -16.47
CA VAL A 225 -8.26 24.94 -16.83
C VAL A 225 -9.11 23.99 -15.99
N ASN A 226 -10.09 23.35 -16.61
CA ASN A 226 -10.82 22.24 -16.02
C ASN A 226 -9.80 21.18 -15.57
N VAL A 227 -9.59 21.05 -14.26
CA VAL A 227 -8.85 19.93 -13.68
C VAL A 227 -9.64 18.68 -14.07
N THR A 228 -9.14 17.95 -15.06
CA THR A 228 -9.74 16.66 -15.41
C THR A 228 -9.57 15.72 -14.21
N PRO A 229 -10.59 14.93 -13.82
CA PRO A 229 -10.51 13.91 -12.75
C PRO A 229 -9.50 12.78 -13.02
N ALA A 230 -8.69 12.91 -14.09
CA ALA A 230 -7.77 11.92 -14.60
C ALA A 230 -6.56 11.69 -13.68
N PHE A 231 -6.20 12.68 -12.86
CA PHE A 231 -5.05 12.60 -11.96
C PHE A 231 -5.45 12.45 -10.51
N THR A 232 -5.21 11.26 -9.96
CA THR A 232 -5.17 11.05 -8.52
C THR A 232 -3.75 10.68 -8.12
N GLU A 233 -3.13 11.51 -7.31
CA GLU A 233 -1.83 11.23 -6.70
C GLU A 233 -1.97 10.19 -5.59
N ASN A 234 -0.83 9.63 -5.13
CA ASN A 234 -0.78 8.72 -3.98
C ASN A 234 -1.70 7.50 -4.10
N LEU A 235 -1.82 6.92 -5.30
CA LEU A 235 -2.64 5.74 -5.60
C LEU A 235 -2.35 4.56 -4.65
N ALA A 236 -1.10 4.40 -4.22
CA ALA A 236 -0.69 3.41 -3.23
C ALA A 236 -1.45 3.55 -1.89
N LEU A 237 -1.70 4.77 -1.42
CA LEU A 237 -2.46 5.01 -0.20
C LEU A 237 -3.93 4.64 -0.38
N PHE A 238 -4.49 4.85 -1.58
CA PHE A 238 -5.85 4.38 -1.89
C PHE A 238 -5.90 2.86 -1.85
N ASP A 239 -4.92 2.17 -2.44
CA ASP A 239 -4.82 0.71 -2.37
C ASP A 239 -4.79 0.22 -0.91
N GLN A 240 -4.02 0.88 -0.05
CA GLN A 240 -3.93 0.59 1.39
C GLN A 240 -5.27 0.81 2.12
N LYS A 241 -5.94 1.93 1.87
CA LYS A 241 -7.29 2.22 2.39
C LYS A 241 -8.30 1.17 1.92
N MET A 242 -8.21 0.72 0.68
CA MET A 242 -9.10 -0.31 0.13
C MET A 242 -8.86 -1.68 0.76
N ALA A 243 -7.60 -2.06 1.00
CA ALA A 243 -7.28 -3.28 1.75
C ALA A 243 -7.90 -3.24 3.15
N LEU A 244 -7.76 -2.12 3.88
CA LEU A 244 -8.38 -1.95 5.20
C LEU A 244 -9.92 -2.00 5.14
N LYS A 245 -10.54 -1.29 4.19
CA LYS A 245 -12.01 -1.33 3.99
C LYS A 245 -12.51 -2.74 3.68
N TRP A 246 -11.79 -3.50 2.87
CA TRP A 246 -12.11 -4.90 2.56
C TRP A 246 -11.97 -5.77 3.81
N LEU A 247 -10.86 -5.65 4.54
CA LEU A 247 -10.59 -6.45 5.74
C LEU A 247 -11.65 -6.20 6.81
N MET A 248 -11.98 -4.93 7.10
CA MET A 248 -13.06 -4.59 8.04
C MET A 248 -14.39 -5.29 7.71
N LYS A 249 -14.68 -5.44 6.42
CA LYS A 249 -15.92 -6.05 5.94
C LYS A 249 -15.92 -7.57 6.07
N GLU A 250 -14.76 -8.23 6.00
CA GLU A 250 -14.66 -9.69 5.95
C GLU A 250 -14.08 -10.32 7.22
N VAL A 251 -13.30 -9.60 8.03
CA VAL A 251 -12.45 -10.17 9.09
C VAL A 251 -13.22 -10.95 10.16
N GLY A 252 -14.49 -10.59 10.37
CA GLY A 252 -15.40 -11.34 11.25
C GLY A 252 -15.49 -12.83 10.90
N LYS A 253 -15.48 -13.15 9.60
CA LYS A 253 -15.60 -14.52 9.05
C LYS A 253 -14.38 -15.39 9.34
N PHE A 254 -13.26 -14.76 9.64
CA PHE A 254 -12.01 -15.39 10.04
C PHE A 254 -11.85 -15.40 11.57
N GLY A 255 -12.87 -14.98 12.33
CA GLY A 255 -12.84 -14.93 13.80
C GLY A 255 -12.28 -13.63 14.40
N GLY A 256 -11.89 -12.66 13.58
CA GLY A 256 -11.37 -11.37 14.04
C GLY A 256 -12.44 -10.32 14.32
N SER A 257 -12.07 -9.26 15.04
CA SER A 257 -12.95 -8.13 15.34
C SER A 257 -12.61 -6.90 14.50
N PRO A 258 -13.56 -6.35 13.71
CA PRO A 258 -13.33 -5.11 12.96
C PRO A 258 -13.15 -3.89 13.86
N LYS A 259 -13.49 -3.98 15.15
CA LYS A 259 -13.30 -2.92 16.15
C LYS A 259 -11.95 -3.00 16.88
N ARG A 260 -11.13 -4.03 16.60
CA ARG A 260 -9.84 -4.28 17.28
C ARG A 260 -8.72 -4.48 16.25
N ILE A 261 -8.72 -3.64 15.22
CA ILE A 261 -7.68 -3.63 14.19
C ILE A 261 -6.52 -2.76 14.67
N THR A 262 -5.32 -3.34 14.71
CA THR A 262 -4.04 -2.66 14.93
C THR A 262 -3.28 -2.66 13.60
N VAL A 263 -2.96 -1.48 13.06
CA VAL A 263 -2.07 -1.39 11.90
C VAL A 263 -0.63 -1.31 12.36
N PHE A 264 0.28 -2.03 11.72
CA PHE A 264 1.70 -2.00 12.05
C PHE A 264 2.56 -2.12 10.80
N GLY A 265 3.73 -1.47 10.80
CA GLY A 265 4.57 -1.42 9.61
C GLY A 265 5.97 -0.91 9.91
N HIS A 266 6.88 -1.16 8.98
CA HIS A 266 8.28 -0.73 9.06
C HIS A 266 8.63 0.26 7.95
N ASN A 267 9.50 1.24 8.25
CA ASN A 267 10.01 2.20 7.26
C ASN A 267 8.87 2.92 6.53
N THR A 268 8.79 2.87 5.20
CA THR A 268 7.70 3.48 4.43
C THR A 268 6.33 2.87 4.72
N GLY A 269 6.25 1.65 5.26
CA GLY A 269 5.00 1.09 5.79
C GLY A 269 4.54 1.83 7.06
N ALA A 270 5.46 2.21 7.94
CA ALA A 270 5.18 3.06 9.11
C ALA A 270 4.83 4.50 8.68
N VAL A 271 5.48 5.02 7.64
CA VAL A 271 5.12 6.32 7.02
C VAL A 271 3.67 6.30 6.52
N SER A 272 3.28 5.26 5.78
CA SER A 272 1.90 5.06 5.31
C SER A 272 0.89 5.05 6.46
N ILE A 273 1.18 4.31 7.54
CA ILE A 273 0.33 4.28 8.73
C ILE A 273 0.23 5.66 9.37
N SER A 274 1.36 6.35 9.52
CA SER A 274 1.41 7.72 10.05
C SER A 274 0.52 8.65 9.23
N VAL A 275 0.57 8.56 7.90
CA VAL A 275 -0.29 9.32 7.00
C VAL A 275 -1.77 8.95 7.14
N HIS A 276 -2.11 7.66 7.26
CA HIS A 276 -3.48 7.23 7.48
C HIS A 276 -4.05 7.70 8.82
N LEU A 277 -3.23 7.73 9.87
CA LEU A 277 -3.61 8.27 11.17
C LEU A 277 -4.07 9.73 11.06
N TYR A 278 -3.38 10.53 10.23
CA TYR A 278 -3.63 11.96 10.06
C TYR A 278 -4.81 12.29 9.14
N ASN A 279 -5.34 11.30 8.45
CA ASN A 279 -6.54 11.45 7.66
C ASN A 279 -7.75 11.10 8.54
N GLU A 280 -8.45 12.11 9.06
CA GLU A 280 -9.60 11.92 9.97
C GLU A 280 -10.67 10.99 9.40
N GLY A 281 -10.86 10.98 8.07
CA GLY A 281 -11.78 10.08 7.36
C GLY A 281 -11.39 8.60 7.42
N ASN A 282 -10.21 8.27 7.95
CA ASN A 282 -9.74 6.90 8.16
C ASN A 282 -9.76 6.45 9.62
N SER A 283 -10.14 7.32 10.57
CA SER A 283 -10.13 7.02 12.02
C SER A 283 -11.01 5.84 12.43
N TRP A 284 -11.98 5.47 11.59
CA TRP A 284 -12.85 4.30 11.78
C TRP A 284 -12.26 2.99 11.23
N LEU A 285 -11.16 3.04 10.49
CA LEU A 285 -10.56 1.87 9.82
C LEU A 285 -9.73 0.99 10.76
N PHE A 286 -9.19 1.57 11.83
CA PHE A 286 -8.35 0.88 12.80
C PHE A 286 -8.39 1.56 14.15
N ALA A 287 -8.13 0.79 15.21
CA ALA A 287 -8.26 1.21 16.60
C ALA A 287 -6.92 1.48 17.29
N GLN A 288 -5.80 1.01 16.72
CA GLN A 288 -4.45 1.16 17.28
C GLN A 288 -3.42 1.18 16.14
N ALA A 289 -2.25 1.78 16.38
CA ALA A 289 -1.16 1.82 15.40
C ALA A 289 0.21 1.54 16.02
N ILE A 290 1.09 0.89 15.25
CA ILE A 290 2.49 0.63 15.63
C ILE A 290 3.42 1.06 14.48
N LEU A 291 4.32 2.00 14.74
CA LEU A 291 5.22 2.58 13.75
C LEU A 291 6.66 2.14 14.06
N HIS A 292 7.20 1.21 13.27
CA HIS A 292 8.60 0.79 13.37
C HIS A 292 9.47 1.61 12.42
N SER A 293 10.36 2.43 12.95
CA SER A 293 11.44 3.09 12.19
C SER A 293 10.93 3.94 11.01
N GLY A 294 9.85 4.70 11.22
CA GLY A 294 9.32 5.62 10.20
C GLY A 294 8.09 6.38 10.66
N SER A 295 7.90 7.60 10.15
CA SER A 295 6.71 8.43 10.36
C SER A 295 6.54 9.45 9.23
N SER A 296 5.41 10.13 9.15
CA SER A 296 5.21 11.22 8.18
C SER A 296 6.18 12.40 8.38
N PHE A 297 6.87 12.48 9.52
CA PHE A 297 7.91 13.48 9.79
C PHE A 297 9.31 13.05 9.34
N SER A 298 9.50 11.81 8.89
CA SER A 298 10.79 11.36 8.36
C SER A 298 11.14 12.16 7.10
N PRO A 299 12.41 12.54 6.87
CA PRO A 299 12.81 13.38 5.72
C PRO A 299 12.58 12.71 4.34
N TYR A 300 12.45 11.39 4.33
CA TYR A 300 12.13 10.59 3.16
C TYR A 300 10.62 10.31 2.99
N ALA A 301 9.76 10.77 3.90
CA ALA A 301 8.35 10.41 3.91
C ALA A 301 7.52 11.16 2.86
N LEU A 302 7.68 12.49 2.81
CA LEU A 302 6.81 13.40 2.07
C LEU A 302 7.59 14.26 1.10
N THR A 303 6.98 14.63 -0.02
CA THR A 303 7.52 15.64 -0.93
C THR A 303 7.39 17.04 -0.33
N ASP A 304 8.30 17.93 -0.73
CA ASP A 304 8.17 19.35 -0.46
C ASP A 304 7.15 19.94 -1.46
N PRO A 305 6.07 20.60 -1.00
CA PRO A 305 5.09 21.22 -1.91
C PRO A 305 5.69 22.19 -2.92
N ASP A 306 6.78 22.88 -2.57
CA ASP A 306 7.45 23.85 -3.42
C ASP A 306 8.53 23.20 -4.31
N ASN A 307 8.85 21.93 -4.05
CA ASN A 307 9.93 21.20 -4.70
C ASN A 307 9.61 19.69 -4.76
N ASP A 308 8.54 19.35 -5.48
CA ASP A 308 8.07 17.97 -5.51
C ASP A 308 9.02 17.07 -6.34
N THR A 309 9.79 16.25 -5.63
CA THR A 309 10.76 15.34 -6.25
C THR A 309 10.11 14.23 -7.06
N ASN A 310 8.89 13.79 -6.72
CA ASN A 310 8.17 12.80 -7.50
C ASN A 310 7.73 13.39 -8.84
N SER A 311 7.21 14.62 -8.84
CA SER A 311 6.79 15.35 -10.04
C SER A 311 7.96 15.52 -11.01
N LYS A 312 9.12 15.96 -10.50
CA LYS A 312 10.36 16.04 -11.28
C LYS A 312 10.74 14.71 -11.93
N LEU A 313 10.74 13.62 -11.16
CA LEU A 313 11.06 12.30 -11.68
C LEU A 313 10.06 11.85 -12.75
N CYS A 314 8.76 12.04 -12.52
CA CYS A 314 7.71 11.66 -13.47
C CYS A 314 7.80 12.44 -14.78
N LYS A 315 8.13 13.74 -14.73
CA LYS A 315 8.40 14.55 -15.92
C LYS A 315 9.56 13.99 -16.73
N LEU A 316 10.67 13.67 -16.08
CA LEU A 316 11.82 13.04 -16.74
C LEU A 316 11.45 11.71 -17.40
N VAL A 317 10.59 10.89 -16.75
CA VAL A 317 10.10 9.63 -17.34
C VAL A 317 9.23 9.90 -18.57
N VAL A 318 8.28 10.84 -18.47
CA VAL A 318 7.40 11.24 -19.58
C VAL A 318 8.20 11.74 -20.77
N GLU A 319 9.19 12.61 -20.53
CA GLU A 319 10.11 13.11 -21.56
C GLU A 319 10.92 11.99 -22.18
N ARG A 320 11.51 11.12 -21.35
CA ARG A 320 12.35 10.01 -21.80
C ARG A 320 11.60 9.01 -22.68
N LEU A 321 10.32 8.78 -22.41
CA LEU A 321 9.46 7.87 -23.17
C LEU A 321 8.76 8.54 -24.36
N GLY A 322 9.00 9.83 -24.61
CA GLY A 322 8.35 10.56 -25.69
C GLY A 322 6.85 10.74 -25.48
N CYS A 323 6.36 10.60 -24.25
CA CYS A 323 4.96 10.91 -23.89
C CYS A 323 4.71 12.41 -23.70
N ASN A 324 5.70 13.25 -24.03
CA ASN A 324 5.60 14.70 -24.06
C ASN A 324 5.02 15.14 -25.42
N LEU A 325 3.71 14.95 -25.60
CA LEU A 325 2.97 15.16 -26.85
C LEU A 325 2.82 16.67 -27.24
N ASP A 326 3.86 17.48 -27.07
CA ASP A 326 3.95 18.93 -27.37
C ASP A 326 3.44 19.88 -26.26
N ARG A 327 4.08 19.89 -25.07
CA ARG A 327 3.76 20.78 -23.92
C ARG A 327 2.32 20.67 -23.38
N GLN A 328 1.67 19.53 -23.62
CA GLN A 328 0.28 19.29 -23.20
C GLN A 328 0.07 19.22 -21.68
N TRP A 329 1.13 18.99 -20.88
CA TRP A 329 1.03 19.10 -19.43
C TRP A 329 0.80 20.54 -18.94
N GLU A 330 1.29 21.55 -19.67
CA GLU A 330 1.01 22.97 -19.42
C GLU A 330 -0.46 23.32 -19.73
N ARG A 331 -1.11 22.51 -20.58
CA ARG A 331 -2.51 22.64 -20.99
C ARG A 331 -3.48 21.77 -20.17
N GLY A 332 -2.98 20.96 -19.23
CA GLY A 332 -3.81 20.11 -18.37
C GLY A 332 -4.37 18.84 -19.02
N ASP A 333 -3.83 18.38 -20.17
CA ASP A 333 -4.28 17.13 -20.81
C ASP A 333 -3.60 15.89 -20.21
N GLY A 334 -4.10 15.51 -19.05
CA GLY A 334 -3.57 14.37 -18.31
C GLY A 334 -3.87 13.00 -18.89
N ASP A 335 -5.06 12.86 -19.47
CA ASP A 335 -5.53 11.59 -20.01
C ASP A 335 -4.66 11.15 -21.20
N SER A 336 -4.22 12.07 -22.05
CA SER A 336 -3.31 11.78 -23.16
C SER A 336 -1.95 11.27 -22.69
N ILE A 337 -1.38 11.87 -21.63
CA ILE A 337 -0.11 11.42 -21.04
C ILE A 337 -0.28 10.02 -20.44
N LEU A 338 -1.33 9.80 -19.65
CA LEU A 338 -1.60 8.48 -19.06
C LEU A 338 -1.87 7.44 -20.14
N LYS A 339 -2.57 7.80 -21.23
CA LYS A 339 -2.80 6.91 -22.38
C LYS A 339 -1.48 6.53 -23.05
N CYS A 340 -0.56 7.48 -23.21
CA CYS A 340 0.78 7.20 -23.71
C CYS A 340 1.55 6.29 -22.76
N LEU A 341 1.62 6.59 -21.46
CA LEU A 341 2.32 5.75 -20.49
C LEU A 341 1.73 4.33 -20.40
N ARG A 342 0.42 4.18 -20.58
CA ARG A 342 -0.25 2.87 -20.64
C ARG A 342 0.14 2.03 -21.86
N SER A 343 0.60 2.64 -22.95
CA SER A 343 1.00 1.89 -24.15
C SER A 343 2.33 1.15 -23.98
N PHE A 344 3.15 1.57 -23.01
CA PHE A 344 4.44 0.93 -22.74
C PHE A 344 4.28 -0.34 -21.88
N PRO A 345 5.10 -1.38 -22.14
CA PRO A 345 5.25 -2.49 -21.21
C PRO A 345 5.69 -2.02 -19.82
N ILE A 346 5.22 -2.72 -18.78
CA ILE A 346 5.52 -2.40 -17.37
C ILE A 346 7.02 -2.39 -17.08
N SER A 347 7.78 -3.29 -17.72
CA SER A 347 9.23 -3.39 -17.59
C SER A 347 9.94 -2.12 -18.06
N ILE A 348 9.52 -1.55 -19.19
CA ILE A 348 10.10 -0.32 -19.74
C ILE A 348 9.82 0.88 -18.82
N LEU A 349 8.60 0.97 -18.29
CA LEU A 349 8.23 2.03 -17.33
C LEU A 349 9.09 1.96 -16.06
N LEU A 350 9.18 0.78 -15.45
CA LEU A 350 9.96 0.58 -14.22
C LEU A 350 11.45 0.78 -14.42
N GLU A 351 12.02 0.23 -15.50
CA GLU A 351 13.44 0.38 -15.80
C GLU A 351 13.79 1.86 -16.02
N THR A 352 12.96 2.57 -16.78
CA THR A 352 13.14 4.00 -17.03
C THR A 352 13.05 4.81 -15.75
N SER A 353 12.02 4.54 -14.94
CA SER A 353 11.82 5.23 -13.66
C SER A 353 12.97 4.98 -12.68
N THR A 354 13.35 3.72 -12.48
CA THR A 354 14.44 3.34 -11.57
C THR A 354 15.77 3.93 -12.01
N LYS A 355 16.12 3.88 -13.31
CA LYS A 355 17.36 4.46 -13.82
C LYS A 355 17.43 5.97 -13.62
N LEU A 356 16.32 6.68 -13.83
CA LEU A 356 16.26 8.13 -13.62
C LEU A 356 16.25 8.49 -12.13
N ALA A 357 15.57 7.71 -11.28
CA ALA A 357 15.57 7.89 -9.84
C ALA A 357 17.01 7.78 -9.27
N LEU A 358 17.73 6.71 -9.63
CA LEU A 358 19.15 6.53 -9.27
C LEU A 358 20.03 7.64 -9.89
N LYS A 359 19.80 7.94 -11.18
CA LYS A 359 20.18 9.16 -11.91
C LYS A 359 20.39 10.37 -11.01
N HIS A 360 19.28 10.74 -10.41
CA HIS A 360 19.06 12.05 -9.82
C HIS A 360 19.02 12.01 -8.28
N GLY A 361 19.32 10.86 -7.67
CA GLY A 361 19.25 10.69 -6.22
C GLY A 361 17.84 10.87 -5.65
N ILE A 362 16.81 10.55 -6.44
CA ILE A 362 15.41 10.71 -6.06
C ILE A 362 14.88 9.40 -5.48
N SER A 363 14.28 9.47 -4.30
CA SER A 363 13.48 8.38 -3.73
C SER A 363 12.00 8.74 -3.81
N TRP A 364 11.16 7.73 -4.04
CA TRP A 364 9.72 7.91 -4.01
C TRP A 364 9.25 8.33 -2.62
N LYS A 365 8.37 9.32 -2.55
CA LYS A 365 7.75 9.83 -1.33
C LYS A 365 6.24 9.91 -1.51
N ILE A 366 5.50 10.27 -0.47
CA ILE A 366 4.09 10.61 -0.58
C ILE A 366 3.96 12.08 -1.02
N SER A 367 3.20 12.34 -2.08
CA SER A 367 2.95 13.69 -2.59
C SER A 367 2.09 14.51 -1.63
N THR A 368 2.42 15.79 -1.47
CA THR A 368 1.67 16.78 -0.67
C THR A 368 1.08 17.92 -1.51
N THR A 369 1.31 17.92 -2.83
CA THR A 369 0.94 19.03 -3.75
C THR A 369 -0.55 19.10 -4.06
N SER A 370 -1.31 18.04 -3.79
CA SER A 370 -2.75 17.95 -4.09
C SER A 370 -3.63 19.05 -3.44
N CYS A 371 -3.11 19.89 -2.53
CA CYS A 371 -3.91 20.87 -1.79
C CYS A 371 -3.62 22.35 -2.07
N THR A 372 -2.59 22.70 -2.83
CA THR A 372 -2.13 24.10 -2.90
C THR A 372 -2.87 24.99 -3.89
N ARG A 373 -3.88 24.53 -4.65
CA ARG A 373 -4.29 25.33 -5.84
C ARG A 373 -5.75 25.54 -6.21
N ALA A 374 -6.73 25.09 -5.42
CA ALA A 374 -8.14 25.37 -5.78
C ALA A 374 -9.08 25.76 -4.64
N GLY A 375 -8.70 25.73 -3.36
CA GLY A 375 -9.70 25.85 -2.28
C GLY A 375 -10.76 24.73 -2.30
N ILE A 376 -10.72 23.83 -3.28
CA ILE A 376 -11.48 22.60 -3.37
C ILE A 376 -10.70 21.60 -2.54
N GLN A 377 -11.05 21.49 -1.27
CA GLN A 377 -10.82 20.25 -0.54
C GLN A 377 -11.56 19.17 -1.33
N VAL A 378 -10.80 18.32 -2.05
CA VAL A 378 -11.34 17.01 -2.39
C VAL A 378 -11.61 16.36 -1.03
N GLU A 379 -12.86 15.99 -0.79
CA GLU A 379 -13.50 15.59 0.48
C GLU A 379 -12.65 14.87 1.54
N GLN A 380 -13.20 14.74 2.76
CA GLN A 380 -12.72 13.89 3.86
C GLN A 380 -12.26 12.45 3.49
N ASP A 381 -12.61 11.92 2.31
CA ASP A 381 -12.16 10.59 1.86
C ASP A 381 -10.96 10.62 0.90
N SER A 382 -10.51 11.82 0.50
CA SER A 382 -9.32 12.03 -0.28
C SER A 382 -8.09 11.80 0.59
N LEU A 383 -7.17 10.97 0.11
CA LEU A 383 -5.81 10.90 0.64
C LEU A 383 -4.94 12.01 0.03
N SER A 384 -5.57 13.10 -0.48
CA SER A 384 -4.86 14.34 -0.78
C SER A 384 -4.46 14.95 0.55
N LEU A 385 -3.26 14.59 0.95
CA LEU A 385 -2.61 15.15 2.11
C LEU A 385 -2.36 16.62 1.81
N CYS A 386 -3.20 17.49 2.36
CA CYS A 386 -2.85 18.89 2.61
C CYS A 386 -1.84 18.98 3.75
N ALA A 387 -0.98 17.97 3.84
CA ALA A 387 -0.23 17.67 5.02
C ALA A 387 1.11 18.37 4.88
N ASN A 388 1.06 19.68 5.03
CA ASN A 388 2.24 20.40 5.47
C ASN A 388 2.50 20.00 6.94
N ARG A 389 3.73 20.20 7.39
CA ARG A 389 4.12 19.93 8.79
C ARG A 389 3.13 20.54 9.81
N LYS A 390 2.57 21.72 9.52
CA LYS A 390 1.58 22.40 10.37
C LYS A 390 0.23 21.69 10.46
N PHE A 391 -0.21 20.98 9.41
CA PHE A 391 -1.42 20.14 9.46
C PHE A 391 -1.23 19.03 10.48
N PHE A 392 -0.12 18.30 10.40
CA PHE A 392 0.22 17.23 11.32
C PHE A 392 0.41 17.69 12.77
N GLU A 393 0.93 18.91 12.97
CA GLU A 393 1.09 19.51 14.30
C GLU A 393 -0.26 19.88 14.95
N ARG A 394 -1.31 20.12 14.15
CA ARG A 394 -2.65 20.50 14.64
C ARG A 394 -3.61 19.32 14.76
N SER A 395 -3.39 18.26 14.00
CA SER A 395 -4.20 17.04 14.05
C SER A 395 -4.01 16.30 15.37
N ARG A 396 -5.12 15.87 15.98
CA ARG A 396 -5.11 15.05 17.20
C ARG A 396 -5.53 13.62 16.87
N PHE A 397 -4.77 12.65 17.36
CA PHE A 397 -5.15 11.23 17.28
C PHE A 397 -5.90 10.81 18.53
N ASN A 398 -7.05 10.18 18.35
CA ASN A 398 -7.83 9.61 19.45
C ASN A 398 -7.60 8.10 19.63
N ILE A 399 -6.53 7.55 19.03
CA ILE A 399 -6.19 6.13 19.15
C ILE A 399 -4.79 5.92 19.74
N PRO A 400 -4.54 4.83 20.48
CA PRO A 400 -3.21 4.49 20.99
C PRO A 400 -2.21 4.22 19.85
N VAL A 401 -1.01 4.80 19.98
CA VAL A 401 0.09 4.63 19.03
C VAL A 401 1.35 4.20 19.78
N LEU A 402 2.01 3.14 19.29
CA LEU A 402 3.36 2.75 19.70
C LEU A 402 4.34 3.15 18.61
N ILE A 403 5.40 3.88 18.95
CA ILE A 403 6.43 4.31 18.00
C ILE A 403 7.77 3.78 18.50
N GLY A 404 8.55 3.16 17.63
CA GLY A 404 9.86 2.60 17.95
C GLY A 404 10.88 2.85 16.85
N THR A 405 12.14 2.90 17.24
CA THR A 405 13.32 2.92 16.35
C THR A 405 14.35 1.94 16.90
N VAL A 406 15.31 1.53 16.08
CA VAL A 406 16.51 0.83 16.55
C VAL A 406 17.61 1.84 16.91
N LYS A 407 18.54 1.45 17.78
CA LYS A 407 19.62 2.33 18.26
C LYS A 407 20.45 2.92 17.12
N ASP A 408 20.75 2.10 16.12
CA ASP A 408 21.71 2.41 15.05
C ASP A 408 21.07 2.23 13.65
N GLU A 409 19.97 2.95 13.37
CA GLU A 409 19.20 2.87 12.10
C GLU A 409 20.08 2.97 10.84
N MET A 410 21.08 3.84 10.87
CA MET A 410 21.90 4.17 9.70
C MET A 410 22.98 3.11 9.40
N LEU A 411 23.16 2.10 10.26
CA LEU A 411 24.00 0.94 9.92
C LEU A 411 23.48 0.20 8.68
N LEU A 412 22.18 0.33 8.36
CA LEU A 412 21.61 -0.17 7.11
C LEU A 412 22.33 0.34 5.85
N ASN A 413 22.88 1.55 5.90
CA ASN A 413 23.56 2.19 4.77
C ASN A 413 25.08 1.93 4.75
N VAL A 414 25.61 1.22 5.74
CA VAL A 414 27.03 0.87 5.79
C VAL A 414 27.23 -0.42 4.98
N PRO A 415 28.07 -0.42 3.92
CA PRO A 415 28.38 -1.62 3.20
C PRO A 415 28.95 -2.68 4.15
N GLN A 416 28.56 -3.94 3.96
CA GLN A 416 28.93 -5.04 4.86
C GLN A 416 30.46 -5.15 5.04
N ASP A 417 31.22 -4.81 3.99
CA ASP A 417 32.68 -4.85 3.95
C ASP A 417 33.36 -3.61 4.60
N SER A 418 32.58 -2.59 4.97
CA SER A 418 33.06 -1.35 5.57
C SER A 418 32.93 -1.32 7.10
N VAL A 419 32.35 -2.36 7.71
CA VAL A 419 32.18 -2.45 9.16
C VAL A 419 33.48 -2.95 9.80
N ILE A 420 34.34 -2.01 10.22
CA ILE A 420 35.42 -2.34 11.15
C ILE A 420 34.79 -2.50 12.53
N VAL A 421 34.55 -3.75 12.95
CA VAL A 421 34.18 -4.03 14.34
C VAL A 421 35.40 -3.74 15.19
N LEU A 422 35.42 -2.56 15.82
CA LEU A 422 36.40 -2.22 16.85
C LEU A 422 36.08 -3.01 18.13
N SER A 423 36.32 -4.31 18.11
CA SER A 423 36.37 -5.11 19.33
C SER A 423 37.65 -4.71 20.06
N ASN A 424 37.49 -4.08 21.24
CA ASN A 424 38.55 -3.63 22.17
C ASN A 424 38.97 -2.15 22.13
N VAL A 425 38.08 -1.21 21.84
CA VAL A 425 38.32 0.18 22.28
C VAL A 425 37.94 0.28 23.76
N LYS A 426 38.92 0.13 24.65
CA LYS A 426 38.81 0.65 26.01
C LYS A 426 38.80 2.17 25.89
N ILE A 427 37.62 2.78 26.05
CA ILE A 427 37.50 4.21 26.28
C ILE A 427 38.23 4.48 27.61
N LYS A 428 39.32 5.23 27.54
CA LYS A 428 40.11 5.64 28.70
C LYS A 428 39.47 6.84 29.39
#